data_AF-A0A915C4M1-F1
#
_entry.id   AF-A0A915C4M1-F1
#
_cell.length_a   1.000
_cell.length_b   1.000
_cell.length_c   1.000
_cell.angle_alpha   90.00
_cell.angle_beta   90.00
_cell.angle_gamma   90.00
#
_symmetry.space_group_name_H-M   'P 1'
#
loop_
_entity.id
_entity.type
_entity.pdbx_description
1 polymer ?
#
loop_
_entity_poly.entity_id
_entity_poly.type
_entity_poly.pdbx_seq_one_letter_code
_entity_poly.pdbx_strand_id
1 'polypeptide(L)'
;MFLDCLLLLLFVCLFVFSYRAYCNNVFILIIIRRRAMKLLLVADRNIATKFLRRCFSSDGGILVSASACTDTPIELNKNPYEKEKRKCILCAHNIELDYKNARLLQQFVSSFSGRVYDRHITGLCDHQQKKLVATIALSRRAGYMPILVKDPKYLRDAKLFDPLKPIRTHSFA
;
A
#
# COMPACT_ATOMS: atom_id res chain seq x y z
N MET A 1 -37.77 34.98 -37.66
CA MET A 1 -38.42 34.09 -36.66
C MET A 1 -37.95 32.63 -36.71
N PHE A 2 -37.60 32.03 -37.86
CA PHE A 2 -36.93 30.70 -37.88
C PHE A 2 -35.41 30.77 -38.12
N LEU A 3 -34.87 31.94 -38.51
CA LEU A 3 -33.42 32.13 -38.71
C LEU A 3 -32.67 32.65 -37.46
N ASP A 4 -33.39 33.15 -36.46
CA ASP A 4 -32.79 33.73 -35.25
C ASP A 4 -32.39 32.65 -34.22
N CYS A 5 -32.96 31.44 -34.33
CA CYS A 5 -32.72 30.33 -33.40
C CYS A 5 -31.48 29.49 -33.77
N LEU A 6 -31.10 29.44 -35.05
CA LEU A 6 -29.93 28.67 -35.51
C LEU A 6 -28.59 29.36 -35.19
N LEU A 7 -28.59 30.69 -35.06
CA LEU A 7 -27.39 31.47 -34.76
C LEU A 7 -26.95 31.36 -33.29
N LEU A 8 -27.90 31.16 -32.37
CA LEU A 8 -27.63 30.95 -30.95
C LEU A 8 -27.02 29.56 -30.65
N LEU A 9 -27.36 28.53 -31.44
CA LEU A 9 -26.75 27.20 -31.33
C LEU A 9 -25.31 27.15 -31.85
N LEU A 10 -24.99 27.91 -32.90
CA LEU A 10 -23.60 28.06 -33.38
C LEU A 10 -22.71 28.84 -32.41
N PHE A 11 -23.26 29.84 -31.70
CA PHE A 11 -22.52 30.61 -30.70
C PHE A 11 -22.17 29.80 -29.45
N VAL A 12 -23.08 28.95 -28.95
CA VAL A 12 -22.79 28.06 -27.80
C VAL A 12 -21.79 26.96 -28.17
N CYS A 13 -21.86 26.41 -29.40
CA CYS A 13 -20.88 25.41 -29.86
C CYS A 13 -19.47 25.96 -30.05
N LEU A 14 -19.31 27.19 -30.57
CA LEU A 14 -17.98 27.83 -30.70
C LEU A 14 -17.40 28.26 -29.35
N PHE A 15 -18.21 28.64 -28.37
CA PHE A 15 -17.72 28.98 -27.03
C PHE A 15 -17.24 27.75 -26.25
N VAL A 16 -17.92 26.60 -26.37
CA VAL A 16 -17.50 25.36 -25.70
C VAL A 16 -16.21 24.77 -26.31
N PHE A 17 -15.96 24.97 -27.61
CA PHE A 17 -14.72 24.51 -28.26
C PHE A 17 -13.50 25.36 -27.89
N SER A 18 -13.67 26.65 -27.60
CA SER A 18 -12.56 27.53 -27.21
C SER A 18 -12.08 27.29 -25.77
N TYR A 19 -12.97 26.90 -24.83
CA TYR A 19 -12.57 26.52 -23.47
C TYR A 19 -11.92 25.13 -23.37
N ARG A 20 -12.16 24.24 -24.34
CA ARG A 20 -11.52 22.91 -24.40
C ARG A 20 -10.05 22.98 -24.87
N ALA A 21 -9.65 24.02 -25.60
CA ALA A 21 -8.29 24.20 -26.11
C ALA A 21 -7.35 24.94 -25.13
N TYR A 22 -7.88 25.78 -24.23
CA TYR A 22 -7.05 26.48 -23.22
C TYR A 22 -6.69 25.61 -22.00
N CYS A 23 -7.45 24.54 -21.72
CA CYS A 23 -7.16 23.65 -20.60
C CYS A 23 -6.02 22.65 -20.86
N ASN A 24 -5.67 22.34 -22.11
CA ASN A 24 -4.56 21.41 -22.40
C ASN A 24 -3.19 22.06 -22.24
N ASN A 25 -3.03 23.37 -22.51
CA ASN A 25 -1.75 24.06 -22.32
C ASN A 25 -1.44 24.36 -20.84
N VAL A 26 -2.44 24.69 -20.02
CA VAL A 26 -2.24 24.91 -18.57
C VAL A 26 -2.01 23.58 -17.83
N PHE A 27 -2.66 22.48 -18.23
CA PHE A 27 -2.49 21.17 -17.58
C PHE A 27 -1.12 20.53 -17.90
N ILE A 28 -0.59 20.72 -19.12
CA ILE A 28 0.78 20.32 -19.47
C ILE A 28 1.81 21.17 -18.70
N LEU A 29 1.60 22.48 -18.53
CA LEU A 29 2.46 23.31 -17.67
C LEU A 29 2.39 22.92 -16.19
N ILE A 30 1.24 22.51 -15.66
CA ILE A 30 1.09 22.02 -14.27
C ILE A 30 1.80 20.66 -14.07
N ILE A 31 1.77 19.76 -15.07
CA ILE A 31 2.47 18.46 -15.00
C ILE A 31 3.99 18.64 -15.10
N ILE A 32 4.49 19.53 -15.98
CA ILE A 32 5.92 19.84 -16.10
C ILE A 32 6.41 20.53 -14.83
N ARG A 33 5.63 21.44 -14.24
CA ARG A 33 5.99 22.13 -12.98
C ARG A 33 5.91 21.22 -11.74
N ARG A 34 4.99 20.23 -11.71
CA ARG A 34 4.94 19.19 -10.66
C ARG A 34 6.03 18.12 -10.79
N ARG A 35 6.50 17.79 -12.01
CA ARG A 35 7.69 16.93 -12.21
C ARG A 35 8.99 17.66 -11.87
N ALA A 36 9.11 18.95 -12.19
CA ALA A 36 10.28 19.77 -11.85
C ALA A 36 10.44 19.97 -10.32
N MET A 37 9.33 20.17 -9.57
CA MET A 37 9.38 20.28 -8.11
C MET A 37 9.69 18.95 -7.38
N LYS A 38 9.44 17.79 -8.02
CA LYS A 38 9.72 16.47 -7.42
C LYS A 38 11.18 16.03 -7.60
N LEU A 39 11.94 16.71 -8.47
CA LEU A 39 13.36 16.44 -8.72
C LEU A 39 14.31 17.31 -7.87
N LEU A 40 13.81 18.27 -7.09
CA LEU A 40 14.62 19.18 -6.27
C LEU A 40 14.55 18.91 -4.75
N LEU A 41 13.89 17.82 -4.31
CA LEU A 41 13.86 17.40 -2.90
C LEU A 41 14.28 15.94 -2.69
N VAL A 42 15.15 15.41 -3.56
CA VAL A 42 15.81 14.09 -3.38
C VAL A 42 17.35 14.22 -3.42
N ALA A 43 17.87 15.42 -3.17
CA ALA A 43 19.23 15.62 -2.70
C ALA A 43 19.13 16.09 -1.23
N ASP A 44 19.93 15.49 -0.36
CA ASP A 44 20.14 15.85 1.05
C ASP A 44 19.10 15.44 2.10
N ARG A 45 18.90 14.12 2.23
CA ARG A 45 18.62 13.48 3.54
C ARG A 45 19.63 12.40 3.94
N ASN A 46 20.82 12.42 3.35
CA ASN A 46 21.94 11.55 3.73
C ASN A 46 23.17 12.31 4.29
N ILE A 47 23.04 13.60 4.58
CA ILE A 47 24.07 14.42 5.23
C ILE A 47 23.78 14.72 6.71
N ALA A 48 22.53 14.54 7.18
CA ALA A 48 22.12 14.89 8.55
C ALA A 48 22.06 13.71 9.55
N THR A 49 22.63 12.55 9.23
CA THR A 49 22.86 11.46 10.22
C THR A 49 24.34 11.23 10.53
N LYS A 50 25.23 12.06 9.97
CA LYS A 50 26.66 12.12 10.33
C LYS A 50 27.00 13.11 11.45
N PHE A 51 26.02 13.78 12.06
CA PHE A 51 26.26 14.80 13.10
C PHE A 51 25.73 14.46 14.51
N LEU A 52 24.96 13.38 14.69
CA LEU A 52 24.48 12.92 16.01
C LEU A 52 25.01 11.52 16.39
N ARG A 53 26.25 11.23 15.98
CA ARG A 53 27.00 10.06 16.44
C ARG A 53 28.40 10.48 16.89
N ARG A 54 28.47 11.53 17.71
CA ARG A 54 29.74 12.10 18.23
C ARG A 54 29.76 12.30 19.75
N CYS A 55 28.96 11.53 20.48
CA CYS A 55 29.14 11.30 21.91
C CYS A 55 29.04 9.81 22.19
N PHE A 56 29.94 9.00 21.61
CA PHE A 56 30.37 7.77 22.27
C PHE A 56 31.73 7.34 21.71
N SER A 57 32.70 7.33 22.62
CA SER A 57 34.05 6.74 22.54
C SER A 57 35.14 7.51 21.78
N SER A 58 35.91 8.30 22.55
CA SER A 58 37.37 8.13 22.61
C SER A 58 37.95 8.93 23.79
N ASP A 59 38.02 8.30 24.96
CA ASP A 59 39.09 8.43 25.94
C ASP A 59 39.27 6.99 26.47
N GLY A 60 40.38 6.30 26.26
CA GLY A 60 41.73 6.77 26.54
C GLY A 60 42.20 6.30 27.92
N GLY A 61 42.00 5.01 28.24
CA GLY A 61 42.80 4.22 29.20
C GLY A 61 42.67 4.51 30.71
N ILE A 62 42.16 3.53 31.46
CA ILE A 62 42.72 3.14 32.76
C ILE A 62 42.74 1.60 32.82
N LEU A 63 43.94 1.04 33.03
CA LEU A 63 44.14 -0.34 33.44
C LEU A 63 43.67 -0.47 34.90
N VAL A 64 42.51 -1.08 35.10
CA VAL A 64 42.15 -1.62 36.42
C VAL A 64 42.19 -3.14 36.31
N SER A 65 43.29 -3.71 36.76
CA SER A 65 43.38 -5.12 37.15
C SER A 65 42.63 -5.30 38.47
N ALA A 66 41.36 -5.68 38.37
CA ALA A 66 40.58 -6.24 39.47
C ALA A 66 40.07 -7.60 38.99
N SER A 67 40.44 -8.67 39.71
CA SER A 67 39.86 -10.03 39.71
C SER A 67 38.90 -10.35 38.57
N ALA A 68 39.28 -11.26 37.65
CA ALA A 68 38.48 -11.76 36.53
C ALA A 68 36.96 -11.74 36.79
N CYS A 69 36.33 -10.62 36.47
CA CYS A 69 34.89 -10.44 36.60
C CYS A 69 34.31 -10.94 35.29
N THR A 70 33.85 -12.20 35.30
CA THR A 70 33.29 -12.89 34.14
C THR A 70 31.90 -12.36 33.72
N ASP A 71 31.67 -11.06 33.87
CA ASP A 71 30.42 -10.33 33.63
C ASP A 71 30.58 -9.25 32.54
N THR A 72 31.57 -9.39 31.66
CA THR A 72 31.68 -8.56 30.46
C THR A 72 30.67 -9.02 29.39
N PRO A 73 29.98 -8.10 28.69
CA PRO A 73 29.05 -8.48 27.64
C PRO A 73 29.78 -9.23 26.52
N ILE A 74 29.29 -10.43 26.20
CA ILE A 74 29.83 -11.28 25.13
C ILE A 74 29.26 -10.82 23.79
N GLU A 75 30.11 -10.61 22.79
CA GLU A 75 29.68 -10.31 21.43
C GLU A 75 29.14 -11.57 20.74
N LEU A 76 27.82 -11.62 20.53
CA LEU A 76 27.15 -12.72 19.84
C LEU A 76 26.85 -12.32 18.39
N ASN A 77 27.14 -13.22 17.44
CA ASN A 77 26.87 -13.00 16.01
C ASN A 77 25.37 -12.85 15.67
N LYS A 78 24.48 -13.40 16.51
CA LYS A 78 23.02 -13.33 16.37
C LYS A 78 22.39 -13.23 17.75
N ASN A 79 21.26 -12.53 17.84
CA ASN A 79 20.55 -12.36 19.11
C ASN A 79 19.83 -13.67 19.49
N PRO A 80 20.18 -14.30 20.64
CA PRO A 80 19.55 -15.56 21.07
C PRO A 80 18.07 -15.42 21.46
N TYR A 81 17.60 -14.18 21.70
CA TYR A 81 16.20 -13.88 22.04
C TYR A 81 15.38 -13.38 20.83
N GLU A 82 15.92 -13.48 19.61
CA GLU A 82 15.21 -13.06 18.40
C GLU A 82 14.01 -13.97 18.12
N LYS A 83 12.81 -13.39 18.12
CA LYS A 83 11.58 -14.09 17.75
C LYS A 83 11.51 -14.29 16.24
N GLU A 84 10.94 -15.41 15.81
CA GLU A 84 10.70 -15.65 14.39
C GLU A 84 9.84 -14.54 13.76
N LYS A 85 10.20 -14.18 12.53
CA LYS A 85 9.48 -13.16 11.76
C LYS A 85 8.06 -13.65 11.45
N ARG A 86 7.07 -12.82 11.75
CA ARG A 86 5.66 -13.13 11.44
C ARG A 86 5.47 -13.23 9.93
N LYS A 87 4.88 -14.35 9.48
CA LYS A 87 4.55 -14.61 8.08
C LYS A 87 3.07 -14.37 7.83
N CYS A 88 2.72 -14.02 6.58
CA CYS A 88 1.33 -13.92 6.15
C CYS A 88 0.68 -15.30 6.04
N ILE A 89 -0.65 -15.40 6.08
CA ILE A 89 -1.37 -16.70 5.99
C ILE A 89 -1.03 -17.44 4.69
N LEU A 90 -1.02 -16.74 3.56
CA LEU A 90 -0.66 -17.31 2.26
C LEU A 90 0.81 -17.79 2.20
N CYS A 91 1.70 -17.08 2.89
CA CYS A 91 3.13 -17.35 2.96
C CYS A 91 3.44 -18.51 3.91
N ALA A 92 2.66 -18.65 4.99
CA ALA A 92 2.82 -19.73 5.96
C ALA A 92 2.35 -21.07 5.39
N HIS A 93 1.26 -21.07 4.62
CA HIS A 93 0.70 -22.27 3.98
C HIS A 93 1.19 -22.50 2.54
N ASN A 94 2.06 -21.63 2.00
CA ASN A 94 2.56 -21.69 0.62
C ASN A 94 1.43 -21.82 -0.43
N ILE A 95 0.33 -21.10 -0.25
CA ILE A 95 -0.83 -21.17 -1.15
C ILE A 95 -0.61 -20.22 -2.33
N GLU A 96 -0.70 -20.75 -3.54
CA GLU A 96 -0.64 -19.97 -4.77
C GLU A 96 -2.01 -19.37 -5.15
N LEU A 97 -2.00 -18.13 -5.64
CA LEU A 97 -3.20 -17.40 -6.00
C LEU A 97 -3.51 -17.54 -7.49
N ASP A 98 -4.51 -18.37 -7.80
CA ASP A 98 -5.04 -18.55 -9.14
C ASP A 98 -6.36 -17.81 -9.35
N TYR A 99 -6.56 -17.25 -10.55
CA TYR A 99 -7.79 -16.52 -10.91
C TYR A 99 -9.01 -17.44 -11.11
N LYS A 100 -8.76 -18.74 -11.33
CA LYS A 100 -9.78 -19.78 -11.50
C LYS A 100 -10.42 -20.17 -10.16
N ASN A 101 -9.67 -20.03 -9.07
CA ASN A 101 -10.07 -20.49 -7.74
C ASN A 101 -10.94 -19.43 -7.03
N ALA A 102 -12.18 -19.27 -7.51
CA ALA A 102 -13.12 -18.28 -6.99
C ALA A 102 -13.39 -18.42 -5.47
N ARG A 103 -13.40 -19.66 -4.95
CA ARG A 103 -13.64 -19.94 -3.52
C ARG A 103 -12.62 -19.24 -2.61
N LEU A 104 -11.33 -19.32 -2.93
CA LEU A 104 -10.26 -18.69 -2.15
C LEU A 104 -10.33 -17.17 -2.27
N LEU A 105 -10.49 -16.66 -3.48
CA LEU A 105 -10.53 -15.21 -3.75
C LEU A 105 -11.71 -14.53 -3.04
N GLN A 106 -12.87 -15.19 -2.99
CA GLN A 106 -14.06 -14.67 -2.32
C GLN A 106 -13.96 -14.63 -0.79
N GLN A 107 -12.95 -15.23 -0.17
CA GLN A 107 -12.68 -15.02 1.26
C GLN A 107 -12.09 -13.63 1.54
N PHE A 108 -11.43 -13.02 0.57
CA PHE A 108 -10.82 -11.68 0.68
C PHE A 108 -11.75 -10.55 0.23
N VAL A 109 -13.00 -10.85 -0.07
CA VAL A 109 -14.00 -9.93 -0.60
C VAL A 109 -15.15 -9.78 0.40
N SER A 110 -15.64 -8.57 0.58
CA SER A 110 -16.81 -8.27 1.41
C SER A 110 -18.05 -8.97 0.89
N SER A 111 -18.80 -9.61 1.81
CA SER A 111 -20.02 -10.35 1.48
C SER A 111 -21.08 -9.49 0.81
N PHE A 112 -21.27 -8.26 1.32
CA PHE A 112 -22.35 -7.37 0.87
C PHE A 112 -21.93 -6.44 -0.26
N SER A 113 -20.72 -5.90 -0.22
CA SER A 113 -20.29 -4.84 -1.14
C SER A 113 -19.43 -5.34 -2.29
N GLY A 114 -18.95 -6.59 -2.26
CA GLY A 114 -18.02 -7.09 -3.26
C GLY A 114 -16.67 -6.35 -3.27
N ARG A 115 -16.36 -5.52 -2.27
CA ARG A 115 -15.07 -4.80 -2.20
C ARG A 115 -13.99 -5.72 -1.66
N VAL A 116 -12.79 -5.65 -2.22
CA VAL A 116 -11.62 -6.39 -1.70
C VAL A 116 -11.18 -5.73 -0.40
N TYR A 117 -10.88 -6.52 0.63
CA TYR A 117 -10.38 -6.01 1.90
C TYR A 117 -8.94 -5.50 1.79
N ASP A 118 -8.65 -4.45 2.55
CA ASP A 118 -7.32 -3.84 2.62
C ASP A 118 -6.36 -4.61 3.53
N ARG A 119 -5.07 -4.28 3.43
CA ARG A 119 -3.98 -4.94 4.17
C ARG A 119 -4.15 -4.90 5.70
N HIS A 120 -4.68 -3.81 6.25
CA HIS A 120 -4.84 -3.67 7.71
C HIS A 120 -5.89 -4.63 8.30
N ILE A 121 -6.76 -5.18 7.44
CA ILE A 121 -7.76 -6.19 7.78
C ILE A 121 -7.20 -7.59 7.49
N THR A 122 -6.70 -7.82 6.28
CA THR A 122 -6.24 -9.16 5.85
C THR A 122 -4.89 -9.58 6.45
N GLY A 123 -4.07 -8.63 6.91
CA GLY A 123 -2.74 -8.93 7.46
C GLY A 123 -1.75 -9.53 6.45
N LEU A 124 -2.01 -9.41 5.14
CA LEU A 124 -1.11 -9.95 4.11
C LEU A 124 0.17 -9.12 3.91
N CYS A 125 1.20 -9.76 3.35
CA CYS A 125 2.38 -9.05 2.85
C CYS A 125 2.01 -8.17 1.65
N ASP A 126 2.72 -7.06 1.43
CA ASP A 126 2.45 -6.14 0.32
C ASP A 126 2.51 -6.81 -1.05
N HIS A 127 3.45 -7.74 -1.22
CA HIS A 127 3.59 -8.53 -2.43
C HIS A 127 2.33 -9.38 -2.70
N GLN A 128 1.88 -10.14 -1.69
CA GLN A 128 0.72 -11.00 -1.82
C GLN A 128 -0.57 -10.20 -1.97
N GLN A 129 -0.71 -9.06 -1.30
CA GLN A 129 -1.87 -8.17 -1.45
C GLN A 129 -1.98 -7.65 -2.90
N LYS A 130 -0.87 -7.21 -3.51
CA LYS A 130 -0.85 -6.77 -4.91
C LYS A 130 -1.21 -7.91 -5.86
N LYS A 131 -0.63 -9.10 -5.65
CA LYS A 131 -0.94 -10.31 -6.44
C LYS A 131 -2.43 -10.65 -6.33
N LEU A 132 -2.98 -10.66 -5.12
CA LEU A 132 -4.40 -10.91 -4.86
C LEU A 132 -5.33 -9.95 -5.61
N VAL A 133 -5.08 -8.64 -5.53
CA VAL A 133 -5.90 -7.64 -6.22
C VAL A 133 -5.87 -7.84 -7.74
N ALA A 134 -4.68 -8.13 -8.31
CA ALA A 134 -4.53 -8.41 -9.73
C ALA A 134 -5.27 -9.70 -10.15
N THR A 135 -5.14 -10.77 -9.35
CA THR A 135 -5.81 -12.05 -9.59
C THR A 135 -7.33 -11.92 -9.47
N ILE A 136 -7.85 -11.16 -8.51
CA ILE A 136 -9.29 -10.87 -8.37
C ILE A 136 -9.81 -10.08 -9.58
N ALA A 137 -9.08 -9.04 -10.01
CA ALA A 137 -9.44 -8.26 -11.19
C ALA A 137 -9.42 -9.11 -12.47
N LEU A 138 -8.50 -10.08 -12.57
CA LEU A 138 -8.47 -11.05 -13.67
C LEU A 138 -9.67 -12.01 -13.60
N SER A 139 -9.95 -12.57 -12.42
CA SER A 139 -11.08 -13.49 -12.18
C SER A 139 -12.43 -12.86 -12.55
N ARG A 140 -12.62 -11.57 -12.19
CA ARG A 140 -13.80 -10.78 -12.55
C ARG A 140 -13.95 -10.56 -14.05
N ARG A 141 -12.87 -10.19 -14.73
CA ARG A 141 -12.88 -10.01 -16.20
C ARG A 141 -13.12 -11.32 -16.93
N ALA A 142 -12.63 -12.43 -16.39
CA ALA A 142 -12.83 -13.77 -16.93
C ALA A 142 -14.21 -14.39 -16.58
N GLY A 143 -15.02 -13.73 -15.74
CA GLY A 143 -16.36 -14.20 -15.39
C GLY A 143 -16.41 -15.30 -14.32
N TYR A 144 -15.32 -15.59 -13.62
CA TYR A 144 -15.30 -16.59 -12.53
C TYR A 144 -15.83 -16.08 -11.20
N MET A 145 -15.87 -14.76 -11.00
CA MET A 145 -16.31 -14.14 -9.74
C MET A 145 -17.15 -12.88 -10.01
N PRO A 146 -18.28 -12.69 -9.30
CA PRO A 146 -19.07 -11.47 -9.39
C PRO A 146 -18.35 -10.21 -8.86
N ILE A 147 -18.77 -9.05 -9.36
CA ILE A 147 -18.21 -7.75 -8.99
C ILE A 147 -18.91 -7.15 -7.78
N LEU A 148 -20.25 -7.18 -7.76
CA LEU A 148 -21.08 -6.43 -6.82
C LEU A 148 -21.28 -7.15 -5.49
N VAL A 149 -21.57 -8.46 -5.52
CA VAL A 149 -21.93 -9.25 -4.34
C VAL A 149 -21.17 -10.56 -4.39
N LYS A 150 -20.85 -11.14 -3.24
CA LYS A 150 -20.22 -12.46 -3.14
C LYS A 150 -21.21 -13.56 -3.55
N ASP A 151 -20.74 -14.66 -4.15
CA ASP A 151 -21.64 -15.75 -4.53
C ASP A 151 -22.24 -16.41 -3.27
N PRO A 152 -23.56 -16.72 -3.28
CA PRO A 152 -24.25 -17.29 -2.12
C PRO A 152 -23.68 -18.64 -1.68
N LYS A 153 -23.04 -19.37 -2.61
CA LYS A 153 -22.37 -20.65 -2.36
C LYS A 153 -21.26 -20.54 -1.30
N TYR A 154 -20.54 -19.42 -1.26
CA TYR A 154 -19.34 -19.25 -0.43
C TYR A 154 -19.58 -18.35 0.80
N LEU A 155 -20.84 -17.97 1.08
CA LEU A 155 -21.18 -17.14 2.24
C LEU A 155 -20.99 -17.88 3.58
N ARG A 156 -21.16 -19.21 3.58
CA ARG A 156 -21.06 -20.06 4.77
C ARG A 156 -19.66 -20.65 5.00
N ASP A 157 -18.68 -20.29 4.17
CA ASP A 157 -17.30 -20.72 4.39
C ASP A 157 -16.74 -20.07 5.68
N ALA A 158 -15.84 -20.78 6.37
CA ALA A 158 -15.16 -20.27 7.55
C ALA A 158 -14.43 -18.95 7.22
N LYS A 159 -14.65 -17.91 8.04
CA LYS A 159 -14.04 -16.60 7.84
C LYS A 159 -12.59 -16.62 8.32
N LEU A 160 -11.66 -16.19 7.48
CA LEU A 160 -10.25 -16.04 7.84
C LEU A 160 -9.99 -14.79 8.69
N PHE A 161 -10.83 -13.76 8.53
CA PHE A 161 -10.63 -12.45 9.14
C PHE A 161 -11.96 -11.87 9.61
N ASP A 162 -11.91 -11.10 10.68
CA ASP A 162 -13.03 -10.29 11.16
C ASP A 162 -12.80 -8.81 10.80
N PRO A 163 -13.57 -8.23 9.84
CA PRO A 163 -13.39 -6.84 9.42
C PRO A 163 -13.60 -5.80 10.53
N LEU A 164 -14.28 -6.18 11.61
CA LEU A 164 -14.64 -5.28 12.72
C LEU A 164 -13.50 -5.08 13.73
N LYS A 165 -12.45 -5.92 13.70
CA LYS A 165 -11.33 -5.86 14.65
C LYS A 165 -10.00 -5.62 13.90
N PRO A 166 -9.71 -4.38 13.49
CA PRO A 166 -8.47 -4.07 12.77
C PRO A 166 -7.23 -4.28 13.66
N ILE A 167 -6.12 -4.73 13.06
CA ILE A 167 -4.89 -5.09 13.78
C ILE A 167 -4.22 -3.86 14.44
N ARG A 168 -4.38 -2.68 13.84
CA ARG A 168 -3.93 -1.40 14.43
C ARG A 168 -5.15 -0.65 14.92
N THR A 169 -5.29 -0.55 16.24
CA THR A 169 -6.23 0.36 16.86
C THR A 169 -5.81 1.80 16.54
N HIS A 170 -6.78 2.65 16.21
CA HIS A 170 -6.51 4.07 16.10
C HIS A 170 -6.43 4.67 17.50
N SER A 171 -5.71 5.79 17.67
CA SER A 171 -5.43 6.39 18.99
C SER A 171 -6.67 6.88 19.76
N PHE A 172 -7.85 6.88 19.14
CA PHE A 172 -9.11 7.35 19.72
C PHE A 172 -10.20 6.26 19.77
N ALA A 173 -9.82 4.98 19.60
CA ALA A 173 -10.71 3.82 19.66
C ALA A 173 -10.84 3.27 21.09
#